data_AF-A0A946AT38-F1
#
_entry.id   AF-A0A946AT38-F1
#
_cell.length_a   1.000
_cell.length_b   1.000
_cell.length_c   1.000
_cell.angle_alpha   90.00
_cell.angle_beta   90.00
_cell.angle_gamma   90.00
#
_symmetry.space_group_name_H-M   'P 1'
#
loop_
_entity.id
_entity.type
_entity.pdbx_description
1 polymer ?
#
loop_
_entity_poly.entity_id
_entity_poly.type
_entity_poly.pdbx_seq_one_letter_code
_entity_poly.pdbx_strand_id
1 'polypeptide(L)'
;LFLIIGSIAVLLAGCSSIERLDSSNVSALGQISVKTGASRSDQIFRQHIIRFLDRHSAQDIRYTLTTRISESQSDTAVSMKIAFELYDQTRGEAVLSDSISLSATFGAVSSLYGQDKAATFSSERLAMQLSDKVYLKLLAYFNNLENAGTASAE
;
A
#
# COMPACT_ATOMS: atom_id res chain seq x y z
N LEU A 1 32.82 -33.08 25.41
CA LEU A 1 32.93 -31.82 24.62
C LEU A 1 32.50 -31.95 23.15
N PHE A 2 32.31 -33.16 22.59
CA PHE A 2 31.88 -33.34 21.18
C PHE A 2 30.37 -33.54 20.96
N LEU A 3 29.57 -33.68 22.02
CA LEU A 3 28.14 -34.00 21.92
C LEU A 3 27.19 -32.79 22.04
N ILE A 4 27.72 -31.59 22.30
CA ILE A 4 26.90 -30.37 22.46
C ILE A 4 26.91 -29.51 21.17
N ILE A 5 27.85 -29.75 20.24
CA ILE A 5 28.03 -28.93 19.04
C ILE A 5 27.03 -29.29 17.92
N GLY A 6 26.42 -30.48 17.96
CA GLY A 6 25.49 -30.95 16.92
C GLY A 6 24.06 -30.43 17.02
N SER A 7 23.60 -29.97 18.19
CA SER A 7 22.18 -29.61 18.41
C SER A 7 21.83 -28.15 18.07
N ILE A 8 22.79 -27.30 17.73
CA ILE A 8 22.54 -25.87 17.41
C ILE A 8 22.36 -25.63 15.90
N ALA A 9 22.65 -26.62 15.04
CA ALA A 9 22.56 -26.45 13.59
C ALA A 9 21.14 -26.59 13.00
N VAL A 10 20.14 -27.03 13.76
CA VAL A 10 18.80 -27.37 13.25
C VAL A 10 17.78 -26.22 13.38
N LEU A 11 18.13 -25.10 14.02
CA LEU A 11 17.19 -23.98 14.25
C LEU A 11 17.14 -22.92 13.13
N LEU A 12 17.84 -23.11 12.00
CA LEU A 12 17.89 -22.12 10.90
C LEU A 12 17.06 -22.49 9.67
N ALA A 13 16.33 -23.62 9.69
CA ALA A 13 15.48 -24.06 8.57
C ALA A 13 14.01 -23.56 8.68
N GLY A 14 13.79 -22.38 9.28
CA GLY A 14 12.45 -21.85 9.60
C GLY A 14 11.86 -20.83 8.64
N CYS A 15 12.46 -20.59 7.47
CA CYS A 15 11.94 -19.67 6.44
C CYS A 15 11.74 -20.37 5.09
N SER A 16 11.08 -21.52 5.07
CA SER A 16 10.68 -22.14 3.81
C SER A 16 9.44 -21.42 3.25
N SER A 17 9.56 -21.02 1.98
CA SER A 17 8.58 -20.36 1.11
C SER A 17 8.11 -18.96 1.53
N ILE A 18 8.91 -17.93 1.18
CA ILE A 18 8.34 -16.62 0.84
C ILE A 18 7.71 -16.79 -0.54
N GLU A 19 6.39 -16.99 -0.60
CA GLU A 19 5.64 -16.72 -1.83
C GLU A 19 5.77 -15.22 -2.11
N ARG A 20 6.65 -14.88 -3.06
CA ARG A 20 6.80 -13.50 -3.50
C ARG A 20 5.58 -13.19 -4.37
N LEU A 21 4.87 -12.12 -4.05
CA LEU A 21 3.90 -11.52 -4.98
C LEU A 21 4.65 -11.23 -6.28
N ASP A 22 4.24 -11.89 -7.37
CA ASP A 22 4.80 -11.57 -8.68
C ASP A 22 4.22 -10.22 -9.10
N SER A 23 5.12 -9.29 -9.39
CA SER A 23 4.76 -7.95 -9.85
C SER A 23 5.08 -7.75 -11.33
N SER A 24 5.69 -8.75 -11.98
CA SER A 24 6.16 -8.64 -13.35
C SER A 24 5.07 -8.81 -14.40
N ASN A 25 3.90 -9.37 -14.03
CA ASN A 25 2.89 -9.76 -15.02
C ASN A 25 1.43 -9.39 -14.70
N VAL A 26 1.18 -8.57 -13.67
CA VAL A 26 -0.19 -8.20 -13.28
C VAL A 26 -0.71 -7.07 -14.16
N SER A 27 -1.06 -7.41 -15.38
CA SER A 27 -1.45 -6.49 -16.44
C SER A 27 -2.66 -5.61 -16.06
N ALA A 28 -3.55 -6.13 -15.20
CA ALA A 28 -4.72 -5.42 -14.69
C ALA A 28 -4.37 -4.15 -13.89
N LEU A 29 -3.17 -4.05 -13.30
CA LEU A 29 -2.73 -2.83 -12.59
C LEU A 29 -2.56 -1.63 -13.55
N GLY A 30 -2.21 -1.88 -14.81
CA GLY A 30 -2.12 -0.85 -15.86
C GLY A 30 -3.48 -0.33 -16.37
N GLN A 31 -4.59 -0.94 -15.92
CA GLN A 31 -5.97 -0.58 -16.28
C GLN A 31 -6.66 0.29 -15.20
N ILE A 32 -5.91 0.74 -14.18
CA ILE A 32 -6.46 1.47 -13.02
C ILE A 32 -6.35 2.98 -13.23
N SER A 33 -7.49 3.66 -13.20
CA SER A 33 -7.55 5.11 -13.03
C SER A 33 -7.70 5.48 -11.54
N VAL A 34 -7.06 6.56 -11.10
CA VAL A 34 -7.06 6.97 -9.68
C VAL A 34 -7.84 8.27 -9.48
N LYS A 35 -8.85 8.24 -8.60
CA LYS A 35 -9.65 9.40 -8.18
C LYS A 35 -9.42 9.66 -6.69
N THR A 36 -8.85 10.83 -6.37
CA THR A 36 -8.52 11.25 -5.00
C THR A 36 -9.19 12.57 -4.66
N GLY A 37 -9.13 12.97 -3.39
CA GLY A 37 -9.41 14.36 -2.99
C GLY A 37 -8.36 15.35 -3.53
N ALA A 38 -8.45 16.60 -3.06
CA ALA A 38 -7.60 17.70 -3.50
C ALA A 38 -6.54 18.14 -2.47
N SER A 39 -6.51 17.54 -1.27
CA SER A 39 -5.58 17.93 -0.20
C SER A 39 -4.13 17.67 -0.60
N ARG A 40 -3.17 18.26 0.14
CA ARG A 40 -1.74 17.98 -0.07
C ARG A 40 -1.44 16.48 0.06
N SER A 41 -1.99 15.83 1.07
CA SER A 41 -1.83 14.39 1.32
C SER A 41 -2.45 13.56 0.19
N ASP A 42 -3.61 13.96 -0.36
CA ASP A 42 -4.19 13.32 -1.55
C ASP A 42 -3.29 13.44 -2.77
N GLN A 43 -2.69 14.61 -3.01
CA GLN A 43 -1.80 14.83 -4.15
C GLN A 43 -0.53 13.99 -4.06
N ILE A 44 0.10 13.93 -2.87
CA ILE A 44 1.28 13.10 -2.63
C ILE A 44 0.94 11.63 -2.83
N PHE A 45 -0.15 11.16 -2.21
CA PHE A 45 -0.65 9.80 -2.39
C PHE A 45 -0.85 9.49 -3.88
N ARG A 46 -1.57 10.36 -4.62
CA ARG A 46 -1.88 10.18 -6.04
C ARG A 46 -0.61 10.09 -6.88
N GLN A 47 0.33 11.01 -6.69
CA GLN A 47 1.60 11.00 -7.43
C GLN A 47 2.45 9.77 -7.11
N HIS A 48 2.39 9.25 -5.90
CA HIS A 48 3.18 8.11 -5.49
C HIS A 48 2.56 6.79 -6.00
N ILE A 49 1.24 6.61 -5.89
CA ILE A 49 0.57 5.40 -6.38
C ILE A 49 0.61 5.30 -7.91
N ILE A 50 0.40 6.41 -8.63
CA ILE A 50 0.47 6.43 -10.10
C ILE A 50 1.84 5.97 -10.58
N ARG A 51 2.93 6.41 -9.93
CA ARG A 51 4.29 5.92 -10.24
C ARG A 51 4.45 4.41 -10.13
N PHE A 52 3.67 3.74 -9.29
CA PHE A 52 3.68 2.29 -9.22
C PHE A 52 2.82 1.61 -10.28
N LEU A 53 1.66 2.20 -10.58
CA LEU A 53 0.74 1.72 -11.62
C LEU A 53 1.35 1.86 -13.02
N ASP A 54 2.05 2.97 -13.29
CA ASP A 54 2.72 3.27 -14.57
C ASP A 54 3.91 2.33 -14.88
N ARG A 55 4.31 1.47 -13.92
CA ARG A 55 5.30 0.41 -14.19
C ARG A 55 4.71 -0.77 -14.96
N HIS A 56 3.39 -0.87 -15.00
CA HIS A 56 2.65 -1.90 -15.72
C HIS A 56 2.32 -1.42 -17.13
N SER A 57 2.10 -2.35 -18.07
CA SER A 57 1.77 -1.99 -19.45
C SER A 57 0.47 -1.19 -19.51
N ALA A 58 0.53 -0.04 -20.18
CA ALA A 58 -0.64 0.81 -20.38
C ALA A 58 -1.71 0.06 -21.20
N GLN A 59 -2.94 0.07 -20.69
CA GLN A 59 -4.09 -0.61 -21.27
C GLN A 59 -5.34 0.25 -21.13
N ASP A 60 -6.42 -0.16 -21.79
CA ASP A 60 -7.72 0.49 -21.64
C ASP A 60 -8.18 0.45 -20.18
N ILE A 61 -8.62 1.62 -19.68
CA ILE A 61 -9.04 1.75 -18.28
C ILE A 61 -10.28 0.90 -18.04
N ARG A 62 -10.17 -0.02 -17.08
CA ARG A 62 -11.26 -0.88 -16.62
C ARG A 62 -11.65 -0.60 -15.17
N TYR A 63 -10.68 -0.20 -14.36
CA TYR A 63 -10.87 -0.02 -12.93
C TYR A 63 -10.77 1.44 -12.52
N THR A 64 -11.53 1.82 -11.51
CA THR A 64 -11.42 3.12 -10.86
C THR A 64 -11.13 2.93 -9.39
N LEU A 65 -9.95 3.35 -8.95
CA LEU A 65 -9.58 3.44 -7.55
C LEU A 65 -10.02 4.80 -6.99
N THR A 66 -11.03 4.80 -6.13
CA THR A 66 -11.48 6.00 -5.42
C THR A 66 -10.92 5.98 -4.01
N THR A 67 -10.35 7.11 -3.55
CA THR A 67 -9.79 7.22 -2.20
C THR A 67 -10.30 8.43 -1.44
N ARG A 68 -10.31 8.31 -0.12
CA ARG A 68 -10.61 9.39 0.82
C ARG A 68 -9.59 9.35 1.96
N ILE A 69 -8.76 10.38 2.05
CA ILE A 69 -7.80 10.55 3.13
C ILE A 69 -8.39 11.47 4.21
N SER A 70 -8.19 11.10 5.47
CA SER A 70 -8.45 11.92 6.64
C SER A 70 -7.20 11.99 7.52
N GLU A 71 -6.87 13.18 7.98
CA GLU A 71 -5.68 13.45 8.79
C GLU A 71 -6.10 14.03 10.15
N SER A 72 -5.33 13.69 11.19
CA SER A 72 -5.43 14.27 12.52
C SER A 72 -4.03 14.53 13.06
N GLN A 73 -3.85 15.66 13.72
CA GLN A 73 -2.58 16.09 14.27
C GLN A 73 -2.74 16.39 15.76
N SER A 74 -1.71 16.03 16.52
CA SER A 74 -1.49 16.43 17.91
C SER A 74 -0.12 17.11 18.01
N ASP A 75 0.23 17.61 19.19
CA ASP A 75 1.50 18.33 19.45
C ASP A 75 2.75 17.49 19.16
N THR A 76 2.64 16.16 19.14
CA THR A 76 3.80 15.26 19.01
C THR A 76 3.63 14.16 17.97
N ALA A 77 2.46 14.07 17.32
CA ALA A 77 2.16 13.01 16.37
C ALA A 77 1.13 13.43 15.31
N VAL A 78 1.23 12.82 14.13
CA VAL A 78 0.20 12.87 13.08
C VAL A 78 -0.33 11.45 12.88
N SER A 79 -1.65 11.34 12.72
CA SER A 79 -2.33 10.11 12.31
C SER A 79 -3.10 10.34 11.02
N MET A 80 -3.01 9.39 10.09
CA MET A 80 -3.65 9.47 8.78
C MET A 80 -4.38 8.16 8.50
N LYS A 81 -5.62 8.28 8.02
CA LYS A 81 -6.44 7.15 7.58
C LYS A 81 -6.83 7.36 6.12
N ILE A 82 -6.77 6.29 5.34
CA ILE A 82 -7.34 6.23 3.99
C ILE A 82 -8.44 5.18 3.96
N ALA A 83 -9.57 5.53 3.37
CA ALA A 83 -10.55 4.57 2.87
C ALA A 83 -10.41 4.51 1.35
N PHE A 84 -10.47 3.32 0.76
CA PHE A 84 -10.40 3.16 -0.68
C PHE A 84 -11.38 2.10 -1.19
N GLU A 85 -11.76 2.26 -2.44
CA GLU A 85 -12.60 1.34 -3.19
C GLU A 85 -12.07 1.21 -4.61
N LEU A 86 -11.94 -0.02 -5.09
CA LEU A 86 -11.65 -0.36 -6.47
C LEU A 86 -12.95 -0.83 -7.14
N TYR A 87 -13.42 -0.05 -8.10
CA TYR A 87 -14.62 -0.35 -8.86
C TYR A 87 -14.27 -0.93 -10.24
N ASP A 88 -14.89 -2.05 -10.61
CA ASP A 88 -14.77 -2.64 -11.95
C ASP A 88 -15.90 -2.11 -12.85
N GLN A 89 -15.54 -1.33 -13.86
CA GLN A 89 -16.51 -0.70 -14.77
C GLN A 89 -17.23 -1.70 -15.67
N THR A 90 -16.63 -2.86 -15.93
CA THR A 90 -17.23 -3.90 -16.78
C THR A 90 -18.28 -4.71 -16.02
N ARG A 91 -18.03 -4.97 -14.73
CA ARG A 91 -18.94 -5.70 -13.83
C ARG A 91 -19.98 -4.78 -13.19
N GLY A 92 -19.69 -3.48 -13.13
CA GLY A 92 -20.58 -2.50 -12.51
C GLY A 92 -20.61 -2.58 -10.97
N GLU A 93 -19.53 -3.07 -10.35
CA GLU A 93 -19.48 -3.29 -8.90
C GLU A 93 -18.12 -2.97 -8.28
N ALA A 94 -18.13 -2.72 -6.97
CA ALA A 94 -16.92 -2.60 -6.16
C ALA A 94 -16.33 -3.99 -5.93
N VAL A 95 -15.08 -4.20 -6.34
CA VAL A 95 -14.41 -5.50 -6.28
C VAL A 95 -13.39 -5.60 -5.14
N LEU A 96 -12.95 -4.47 -4.60
CA LEU A 96 -12.11 -4.39 -3.40
C LEU A 96 -12.42 -3.10 -2.65
N SER A 97 -12.66 -3.18 -1.35
CA SER A 97 -12.76 -2.00 -0.47
C SER A 97 -12.10 -2.30 0.87
N ASP A 98 -11.36 -1.32 1.41
CA ASP A 98 -10.69 -1.46 2.71
C ASP A 98 -10.36 -0.06 3.28
N SER A 99 -9.88 -0.03 4.52
CA SER A 99 -9.32 1.17 5.12
C SER A 99 -8.02 0.88 5.86
N ILE A 100 -7.07 1.81 5.76
CA ILE A 100 -5.74 1.70 6.38
C ILE A 100 -5.51 2.93 7.23
N SER A 101 -5.06 2.72 8.46
CA SER A 101 -4.68 3.80 9.38
C SER A 101 -3.20 3.67 9.73
N LEU A 102 -2.48 4.79 9.67
CA LEU A 102 -1.08 4.90 10.07
C LEU A 102 -0.91 6.10 11.00
N SER A 103 0.13 6.06 11.83
CA SER A 103 0.52 7.18 12.68
C SER A 103 2.04 7.32 12.70
N ALA A 104 2.50 8.54 12.94
CA ALA A 104 3.91 8.88 13.08
C ALA A 104 4.08 9.86 14.24
N THR A 105 4.94 9.50 15.19
CA THR A 105 5.35 10.36 16.29
C THR A 105 6.64 11.07 15.92
N PHE A 106 6.68 12.39 16.10
CA PHE A 106 7.88 13.21 15.89
C PHE A 106 8.44 13.80 17.20
N GLY A 107 7.83 13.48 18.34
CA GLY A 107 8.33 13.84 19.67
C GLY A 107 8.04 15.29 20.05
N ALA A 108 8.48 15.68 21.25
CA ALA A 108 8.30 17.04 21.75
C ALA A 108 9.31 17.99 21.08
N VAL A 109 8.82 18.91 20.26
CA VAL A 109 9.61 19.96 19.64
C VAL A 109 9.29 21.29 20.34
N SER A 110 10.31 21.96 20.90
CA SER A 110 10.12 23.10 21.80
C SER A 110 9.59 24.37 21.12
N SER A 111 9.78 24.51 19.80
CA SER A 111 9.27 25.64 19.03
C SER A 111 8.05 25.26 18.21
N LEU A 112 7.06 26.16 18.14
CA LEU A 112 5.86 25.98 17.32
C LEU A 112 6.21 25.74 15.84
N TYR A 113 7.12 26.54 15.30
CA TYR A 113 7.61 26.36 13.93
C TYR A 113 8.21 24.96 13.70
N GLY A 114 8.99 24.46 14.67
CA GLY A 114 9.56 23.12 14.60
C GLY A 114 8.49 22.02 14.64
N GLN A 115 7.44 22.19 15.46
CA GLN A 115 6.30 21.26 15.51
C GLN A 115 5.58 21.21 14.16
N ASP A 116 5.28 22.38 13.56
CA ASP A 116 4.60 22.45 12.26
C ASP A 116 5.41 21.77 11.15
N LYS A 117 6.73 21.98 11.13
CA LYS A 117 7.61 21.33 10.15
C LYS A 117 7.70 19.83 10.37
N ALA A 118 7.81 19.37 11.62
CA ALA A 118 7.87 17.96 11.95
C ALA A 118 6.55 17.24 11.62
N ALA A 119 5.40 17.89 11.88
CA ALA A 119 4.08 17.39 11.51
C ALA A 119 3.90 17.33 10.00
N THR A 120 4.27 18.39 9.28
CA THR A 120 4.22 18.42 7.80
C THR A 120 5.02 17.26 7.21
N PHE A 121 6.29 17.12 7.60
CA PHE A 121 7.15 16.03 7.12
C PHE A 121 6.55 14.65 7.45
N SER A 122 6.00 14.49 8.65
CA SER A 122 5.36 13.25 9.06
C SER A 122 4.12 12.94 8.23
N SER A 123 3.27 13.93 7.96
CA SER A 123 2.09 13.80 7.09
C SER A 123 2.49 13.39 5.67
N GLU A 124 3.47 14.06 5.06
CA GLU A 124 3.94 13.71 3.71
C GLU A 124 4.46 12.28 3.64
N ARG A 125 5.23 11.84 4.65
CA ARG A 125 5.70 10.45 4.77
C ARG A 125 4.55 9.46 4.90
N LEU A 126 3.56 9.75 5.75
CA LEU A 126 2.40 8.88 5.93
C LEU A 126 1.58 8.73 4.64
N ALA A 127 1.39 9.81 3.87
CA ALA A 127 0.70 9.76 2.58
C ALA A 127 1.41 8.81 1.58
N MET A 128 2.74 8.86 1.52
CA MET A 128 3.52 7.91 0.71
C MET A 128 3.37 6.47 1.22
N GLN A 129 3.49 6.23 2.52
CA GLN A 129 3.33 4.88 3.10
C GLN A 129 1.92 4.31 2.89
N LEU A 130 0.88 5.14 2.91
CA LEU A 130 -0.48 4.70 2.56
C LEU A 130 -0.55 4.27 1.10
N SER A 131 0.08 5.00 0.19
CA SER A 131 0.12 4.60 -1.23
C SER A 131 0.84 3.27 -1.45
N ASP A 132 1.94 3.01 -0.74
CA ASP A 132 2.63 1.70 -0.77
C ASP A 132 1.69 0.58 -0.33
N LYS A 133 1.01 0.77 0.80
CA LYS A 133 0.10 -0.25 1.34
C LYS A 133 -1.12 -0.49 0.47
N VAL A 134 -1.71 0.56 -0.10
CA VAL A 134 -2.83 0.41 -1.06
C VAL A 134 -2.34 -0.32 -2.31
N TYR A 135 -1.17 0.04 -2.86
CA TYR A 135 -0.59 -0.68 -4.00
C TYR A 135 -0.38 -2.17 -3.70
N LEU A 136 0.15 -2.51 -2.52
CA LEU A 136 0.32 -3.92 -2.11
C LEU A 136 -1.02 -4.67 -2.00
N LYS A 137 -2.08 -4.01 -1.50
CA LYS A 137 -3.44 -4.58 -1.46
C LYS A 137 -3.98 -4.85 -2.87
N LEU A 138 -3.78 -3.93 -3.80
CA LEU A 138 -4.15 -4.10 -5.21
C LEU A 138 -3.37 -5.25 -5.85
N LEU A 139 -2.05 -5.27 -5.66
CA LEU A 139 -1.18 -6.32 -6.18
C LEU A 139 -1.59 -7.70 -5.67
N ALA A 140 -1.87 -7.83 -4.38
CA ALA A 140 -2.34 -9.08 -3.79
C ALA A 140 -3.70 -9.51 -4.34
N TYR A 141 -4.64 -8.57 -4.50
CA TYR A 141 -5.96 -8.85 -5.06
C TYR A 141 -5.85 -9.44 -6.47
N PHE A 142 -5.10 -8.79 -7.37
CA PHE A 142 -4.99 -9.25 -8.75
C PHE A 142 -4.14 -10.52 -8.90
N ASN A 143 -3.09 -10.71 -8.10
CA ASN A 143 -2.36 -11.97 -8.06
C ASN A 143 -3.26 -13.15 -7.66
N ASN A 144 -4.11 -12.96 -6.64
CA ASN A 144 -5.03 -14.01 -6.20
C ASN A 144 -6.08 -14.35 -7.27
N LEU A 145 -6.52 -13.36 -8.06
CA LEU A 145 -7.43 -13.59 -9.18
C LEU A 145 -6.78 -14.37 -10.33
N GLU A 146 -5.57 -13.99 -10.73
CA GLU A 146 -4.85 -14.67 -11.81
C GLU A 146 -4.52 -16.12 -11.43
N ASN A 147 -4.10 -16.34 -10.18
CA ASN A 147 -3.86 -17.69 -9.65
C ASN A 147 -5.14 -18.54 -9.54
N ALA A 148 -6.31 -17.93 -9.26
CA ALA A 148 -7.58 -18.65 -9.28
C ALA A 148 -7.98 -19.07 -10.71
N GLY A 149 -7.60 -18.29 -11.72
CA GLY A 149 -7.83 -18.62 -13.14
C GLY A 149 -6.95 -19.76 -13.65
N THR A 150 -5.72 -19.90 -13.14
CA THR A 150 -4.79 -20.98 -13.55
C THR A 150 -5.06 -22.31 -12.85
N ALA A 151 -5.62 -22.30 -11.63
CA ALA A 151 -5.99 -23.52 -10.90
C ALA A 151 -7.21 -24.27 -11.46
N SER A 152 -7.96 -23.68 -12.41
CA SER A 152 -9.11 -24.30 -13.07
C SER A 152 -8.75 -25.03 -14.38
N ALA A 153 -7.47 -25.07 -14.76
CA ALA A 153 -7.00 -25.60 -16.04
C ALA A 153 -6.22 -26.92 -15.95
N GLU A 154 -6.21 -27.59 -14.79
CA GLU A 154 -5.66 -28.95 -14.60
C GLU A 154 -6.74 -30.00 -14.33
#